data_AF-A0A6L4YJ13-F1
#
_entry.id   AF-A0A6L4YJ13-F1
#
_cell.length_a   1.000
_cell.length_b   1.000
_cell.length_c   1.000
_cell.angle_alpha   90.00
_cell.angle_beta   90.00
_cell.angle_gamma   90.00
#
_symmetry.space_group_name_H-M   'P 1'
#
loop_
_entity.id
_entity.type
_entity.pdbx_description
1 polymer ?
#
loop_
_entity_poly.entity_id
_entity_poly.type
_entity_poly.pdbx_seq_one_letter_code
_entity_poly.pdbx_strand_id
1 'polypeptide(L)'
;MSKQTIPDTEEAWDKRDLGADESFVGVVGDEEEARIDEAAGTQLISIRMQKSMIEDFKMIASINNGIGYQTLMKQILQRFVDCEMKRLAREILSERMAEQHRKESAKQPNKQRKAA
;
A
#
# COMPACT_ATOMS: atom_id res chain seq x y z
N MET A 1 10.18 49.77 14.56
CA MET A 1 10.21 48.58 13.70
C MET A 1 9.03 48.66 12.75
N SER A 2 9.25 49.15 11.52
CA SER A 2 8.20 49.28 10.50
C SER A 2 7.77 47.90 10.02
N LYS A 3 6.47 47.61 10.08
CA LYS A 3 5.85 46.36 9.62
C LYS A 3 6.00 46.29 8.10
N GLN A 4 6.93 45.47 7.61
CA GLN A 4 6.99 45.12 6.19
C GLN A 4 5.82 44.20 5.86
N THR A 5 4.97 44.62 4.93
CA THR A 5 3.85 43.84 4.40
C THR A 5 4.31 43.07 3.18
N ILE A 6 4.12 41.75 3.20
CA ILE A 6 4.39 40.88 2.06
C ILE A 6 3.18 40.97 1.11
N PRO A 7 3.34 41.40 -0.15
CA PRO A 7 2.25 41.41 -1.12
C PRO A 7 1.92 39.97 -1.53
N ASP A 8 0.73 39.50 -1.19
CA ASP A 8 0.21 38.18 -1.57
C ASP A 8 -0.52 38.28 -2.93
N THR A 9 0.25 38.41 -4.01
CA THR A 9 -0.26 38.50 -5.39
C THR A 9 0.19 37.30 -6.21
N GLU A 10 -0.63 36.87 -7.18
CA GLU A 10 -0.32 35.73 -8.06
C GLU A 10 1.02 35.93 -8.79
N GLU A 11 1.31 37.14 -9.26
CA GLU A 11 2.55 37.45 -9.98
C GLU A 11 3.81 37.30 -9.11
N ALA A 12 3.70 37.49 -7.78
CA ALA A 12 4.82 37.34 -6.85
C ALA A 12 5.15 35.85 -6.60
N TRP A 13 4.12 34.99 -6.62
CA TRP A 13 4.29 33.54 -6.60
C TRP A 13 4.88 33.02 -7.92
N ASP A 14 4.37 33.48 -9.07
CA ASP A 14 4.84 33.06 -10.40
C ASP A 14 6.29 33.45 -10.67
N LYS A 15 6.71 34.62 -10.18
CA LYS A 15 8.11 35.10 -10.26
C LYS A 15 9.03 34.45 -9.25
N ARG A 16 8.49 33.64 -8.33
CA ARG A 16 9.22 33.03 -7.20
C ARG A 16 9.79 34.07 -6.23
N ASP A 17 9.20 35.26 -6.16
CA ASP A 17 9.53 36.27 -5.14
C ASP A 17 9.06 35.79 -3.74
N LEU A 18 8.08 34.87 -3.72
CA LEU A 18 7.59 34.18 -2.52
C LEU A 18 7.94 32.69 -2.54
N GLY A 19 8.25 32.12 -1.37
CA GLY A 19 8.46 30.67 -1.18
C GLY A 19 9.77 30.10 -1.73
N ALA A 20 10.61 30.91 -2.38
CA ALA A 20 11.92 30.48 -2.91
C ALA A 20 13.13 31.00 -2.13
N ASP A 21 12.91 31.65 -0.99
CA ASP A 21 13.98 32.11 -0.11
C ASP A 21 14.59 30.92 0.65
N GLU A 22 15.89 30.71 0.45
CA GLU A 22 16.69 29.63 1.05
C GLU A 22 16.63 29.63 2.59
N SER A 23 16.38 30.79 3.21
CA SER A 23 16.25 30.96 4.66
C SER A 23 15.09 30.15 5.25
N PHE A 24 14.11 29.79 4.42
CA PHE A 24 12.94 28.99 4.80
C PHE A 24 13.01 27.54 4.29
N VAL A 25 14.12 27.15 3.66
CA VAL A 25 14.38 25.78 3.23
C VAL A 25 15.17 25.06 4.31
N GLY A 26 14.66 23.92 4.77
CA GLY A 26 15.32 23.09 5.77
C GLY A 26 15.10 21.61 5.49
N VAL A 27 16.15 20.81 5.69
CA VAL A 27 15.99 19.35 5.72
C VAL A 27 15.27 19.01 7.02
N VAL A 28 14.15 18.32 6.89
CA VAL A 28 13.37 17.82 8.01
C VAL A 28 14.18 16.72 8.71
N GLY A 29 14.18 16.70 10.04
CA GLY A 29 14.86 15.64 10.79
C GLY A 29 14.10 14.31 10.70
N ASP A 30 14.83 13.21 10.89
CA ASP A 30 14.33 11.83 10.73
C ASP A 30 13.01 11.56 11.50
N GLU A 31 12.83 12.14 12.68
CA GLU A 31 11.59 11.97 13.49
C GLU A 31 10.35 12.53 12.81
N GLU A 32 10.48 13.70 12.17
CA GLU A 32 9.37 14.35 11.51
C GLU A 32 9.09 13.70 10.14
N GLU A 33 10.13 13.22 9.45
CA GLU A 33 9.96 12.37 8.26
C GLU A 33 9.20 11.07 8.61
N ALA A 34 9.56 10.42 9.71
CA ALA A 34 8.86 9.23 10.20
C ALA A 34 7.39 9.53 10.57
N ARG A 35 7.09 10.69 11.16
CA ARG A 35 5.70 11.11 11.45
C ARG A 35 4.88 11.28 10.18
N ILE A 36 5.48 11.84 9.13
CA ILE A 36 4.84 12.01 7.82
C ILE A 36 4.55 10.64 7.19
N ASP A 37 5.53 9.74 7.21
CA ASP A 37 5.39 8.37 6.69
C ASP A 37 4.29 7.59 7.42
N GLU A 38 4.26 7.65 8.75
CA GLU A 38 3.23 7.04 9.60
C GLU A 38 1.83 7.61 9.28
N ALA A 39 1.71 8.94 9.17
CA ALA A 39 0.46 9.60 8.83
C ALA A 39 -0.03 9.23 7.41
N ALA A 40 0.89 9.02 6.47
CA ALA A 40 0.59 8.56 5.12
C ALA A 40 0.32 7.05 5.03
N GLY A 41 0.59 6.28 6.10
CA GLY A 41 0.50 4.83 6.11
C GLY A 41 1.52 4.16 5.17
N THR A 42 2.65 4.83 4.91
CA THR A 42 3.70 4.35 4.02
C THR A 42 4.99 4.14 4.77
N GLN A 43 5.75 3.13 4.38
CA GLN A 43 7.09 2.89 4.89
C GLN A 43 8.07 2.90 3.74
N LEU A 44 9.16 3.66 3.87
CA LEU A 44 10.26 3.60 2.92
C LEU A 44 10.94 2.22 3.00
N ILE A 45 11.05 1.56 1.85
CA ILE A 45 11.77 0.30 1.72
C ILE A 45 12.88 0.44 0.69
N SER A 46 14.05 -0.09 1.01
CA SER A 46 15.17 -0.20 0.07
C SER A 46 15.26 -1.63 -0.44
N ILE A 47 14.91 -1.84 -1.71
CA ILE A 47 14.94 -3.16 -2.36
C ILE A 47 15.92 -3.14 -3.53
N ARG A 48 16.73 -4.20 -3.67
CA ARG A 48 17.58 -4.41 -4.85
C ARG A 48 16.83 -5.24 -5.88
N MET A 49 16.80 -4.74 -7.11
CA MET A 49 16.07 -5.35 -8.23
C MET A 49 17.00 -5.52 -9.44
N GLN A 50 16.71 -6.51 -10.29
CA GLN A 50 17.43 -6.70 -11.54
C GLN A 50 17.20 -5.50 -12.48
N LYS A 51 18.24 -5.05 -13.18
CA LYS A 51 18.15 -3.89 -14.07
C LYS A 51 17.12 -4.09 -15.19
N SER A 52 17.10 -5.28 -15.81
CA SER A 52 16.12 -5.63 -16.86
C SER A 52 14.69 -5.47 -16.35
N MET A 53 14.40 -5.99 -15.16
CA MET A 53 13.08 -5.91 -14.55
C MET A 53 12.65 -4.46 -14.28
N ILE A 54 13.57 -3.57 -13.88
CA ILE A 54 13.26 -2.14 -13.70
C ILE A 54 12.89 -1.49 -15.03
N GLU A 55 13.63 -1.79 -16.10
CA GLU A 55 13.34 -1.25 -17.43
C GLU A 55 12.01 -1.78 -17.99
N ASP A 56 11.72 -3.06 -17.78
CA ASP A 56 10.43 -3.66 -18.15
C ASP A 56 9.28 -2.96 -17.41
N PHE A 57 9.41 -2.69 -16.11
CA PHE A 57 8.39 -1.94 -15.35
C PHE A 57 8.20 -0.52 -15.88
N LYS A 58 9.26 0.18 -16.25
CA LYS A 58 9.15 1.52 -16.85
C LYS A 58 8.41 1.47 -18.19
N MET A 59 8.73 0.48 -19.02
CA MET A 59 8.06 0.30 -20.32
C MET A 59 6.58 -0.04 -20.15
N ILE A 60 6.23 -0.94 -19.23
CA ILE A 60 4.82 -1.28 -18.96
C ILE A 60 4.07 -0.04 -18.43
N ALA A 61 4.70 0.73 -17.55
CA ALA A 61 4.08 1.90 -16.95
C ALA A 61 3.84 3.02 -17.96
N SER A 62 4.75 3.20 -18.94
CA SER A 62 4.57 4.18 -20.02
C SER A 62 3.42 3.81 -20.96
N ILE A 63 3.21 2.51 -21.23
CA ILE A 63 2.12 2.01 -22.08
C ILE A 63 0.77 2.13 -21.35
N ASN A 64 0.70 1.79 -20.07
CA ASN A 64 -0.54 1.71 -19.29
C ASN A 64 -0.96 3.06 -18.67
N ASN A 65 -1.15 4.10 -19.51
CA ASN A 65 -1.71 5.40 -19.13
C ASN A 65 -0.74 6.37 -18.42
N GLY A 66 0.57 6.17 -18.54
CA GLY A 66 1.57 7.14 -18.07
C GLY A 66 1.73 7.22 -16.55
N ILE A 67 1.35 6.16 -15.83
CA ILE A 67 1.66 6.07 -14.40
C ILE A 67 3.17 5.86 -14.20
N GLY A 68 3.74 6.36 -13.11
CA GLY A 68 5.14 6.08 -12.77
C GLY A 68 5.35 4.59 -12.45
N TYR A 69 6.52 4.05 -12.80
CA TYR A 69 6.85 2.64 -12.55
C TYR A 69 6.78 2.26 -11.05
N GLN A 70 7.12 3.21 -10.17
CA GLN A 70 7.01 3.02 -8.71
C GLN A 70 5.54 2.87 -8.28
N THR A 71 4.64 3.67 -8.85
CA THR A 71 3.20 3.57 -8.60
C THR A 71 2.66 2.24 -9.11
N LEU A 72 3.06 1.82 -10.32
CA LEU A 72 2.73 0.51 -10.87
C LEU A 72 3.19 -0.61 -9.93
N MET A 73 4.42 -0.54 -9.43
CA MET A 73 4.99 -1.54 -8.53
C MET A 73 4.21 -1.64 -7.22
N LYS A 74 3.85 -0.51 -6.60
CA LYS A 74 2.99 -0.48 -5.41
C LYS A 74 1.65 -1.19 -5.65
N GLN A 75 1.01 -0.92 -6.79
CA GLN A 75 -0.27 -1.55 -7.14
C GLN A 75 -0.13 -3.06 -7.37
N ILE A 76 0.94 -3.50 -8.03
CA ILE A 76 1.20 -4.94 -8.26
C ILE A 76 1.39 -5.66 -6.94
N LEU A 77 2.22 -5.12 -6.05
CA LEU A 77 2.46 -5.71 -4.73
C LEU A 77 1.17 -5.77 -3.90
N GLN A 78 0.38 -4.70 -3.88
CA GLN A 78 -0.90 -4.69 -3.16
C GLN A 78 -1.88 -5.74 -3.72
N ARG A 79 -2.01 -5.82 -5.04
CA ARG A 79 -2.87 -6.82 -5.69
C ARG A 79 -2.44 -8.24 -5.37
N PHE A 80 -1.13 -8.49 -5.31
CA PHE A 80 -0.60 -9.79 -4.92
C PHE A 80 -0.98 -10.12 -3.47
N VAL A 81 -0.73 -9.20 -2.53
CA VAL A 81 -1.08 -9.39 -1.10
C VAL A 81 -2.59 -9.66 -0.94
N ASP A 82 -3.45 -8.86 -1.56
CA ASP A 82 -4.90 -9.03 -1.47
C ASP A 82 -5.36 -10.41 -1.99
N CYS A 83 -4.76 -10.87 -3.09
CA CYS A 83 -5.06 -12.18 -3.66
C CYS A 83 -4.61 -13.32 -2.75
N GLU A 84 -3.38 -13.27 -2.22
CA GLU A 84 -2.86 -14.30 -1.33
C GLU A 84 -3.62 -14.36 0.00
N MET A 85 -3.96 -13.22 0.59
CA MET A 85 -4.77 -13.16 1.82
C MET A 85 -6.15 -13.78 1.60
N LYS A 86 -6.80 -13.49 0.47
CA LYS A 86 -8.09 -14.12 0.11
C LYS A 86 -7.95 -15.63 -0.08
N ARG A 87 -6.86 -16.10 -0.69
CA ARG A 87 -6.58 -17.52 -0.88
C ARG A 87 -6.45 -18.23 0.47
N LEU A 88 -5.58 -17.72 1.35
CA LEU A 88 -5.36 -18.26 2.69
C LEU A 88 -6.64 -18.27 3.54
N ALA A 89 -7.43 -17.21 3.50
CA ALA A 89 -8.70 -17.15 4.22
C ALA A 89 -9.70 -18.24 3.76
N ARG A 90 -9.77 -18.52 2.45
CA ARG A 90 -10.62 -19.59 1.90
C ARG A 90 -10.13 -20.97 2.34
N GLU A 91 -8.82 -21.19 2.34
CA GLU A 91 -8.21 -22.45 2.80
C GLU A 91 -8.59 -22.72 4.26
N ILE A 92 -8.35 -21.76 5.16
CA ILE A 92 -8.70 -21.86 6.58
C ILE A 92 -10.20 -22.12 6.79
N LEU A 93 -11.07 -21.41 6.06
CA LEU A 93 -12.51 -21.62 6.14
C LEU A 93 -12.90 -23.02 5.67
N SER A 94 -12.32 -23.49 4.57
CA SER A 94 -12.59 -24.83 4.02
C SER A 94 -12.19 -25.95 4.98
N GLU A 95 -11.04 -25.80 5.66
CA GLU A 95 -10.56 -26.74 6.66
C GLU A 95 -11.48 -26.78 7.88
N ARG A 96 -11.88 -25.61 8.39
CA ARG A 96 -12.83 -25.51 9.52
C ARG A 96 -14.18 -26.12 9.18
N MET A 97 -14.70 -25.88 7.98
CA MET A 97 -15.97 -26.47 7.52
C MET A 97 -15.84 -28.00 7.38
N ALA A 98 -14.73 -28.49 6.84
CA ALA A 98 -14.46 -29.93 6.73
C ALA A 98 -14.35 -30.60 8.11
N GLU A 99 -13.71 -29.93 9.09
CA GLU A 99 -13.66 -30.40 10.48
C GLU A 99 -15.04 -30.41 11.14
N GLN A 100 -15.86 -29.38 10.93
CA GLN A 100 -17.23 -29.31 11.46
C GLN A 100 -18.08 -30.45 10.88
N HIS A 101 -18.06 -30.63 9.56
CA HIS A 101 -18.75 -31.75 8.91
C HIS A 101 -18.27 -33.10 9.42
N ARG A 102 -16.96 -33.28 9.67
CA ARG A 102 -16.40 -34.51 10.25
C ARG A 102 -16.86 -34.73 11.69
N LYS A 103 -16.96 -33.68 12.50
CA LYS A 103 -17.48 -33.73 13.88
C LYS A 103 -18.99 -33.99 13.92
N GLU A 104 -19.76 -33.46 12.98
CA GLU A 104 -21.20 -33.67 12.86
C GLU A 104 -21.56 -35.08 12.40
N SER A 105 -20.86 -35.58 11.37
CA SER A 105 -21.02 -36.96 10.88
C SER A 105 -20.61 -38.00 11.92
N ALA A 106 -19.64 -37.69 12.79
CA ALA A 106 -19.28 -38.55 13.93
C ALA A 106 -20.31 -38.54 15.08
N LYS A 107 -21.21 -37.54 15.15
CA LYS A 107 -22.20 -37.38 16.23
C LYS A 107 -23.58 -37.98 15.94
N GLN A 108 -23.88 -38.39 14.71
CA GLN A 108 -25.16 -39.06 14.41
C GLN A 108 -25.09 -40.55 14.77
N PRO A 109 -25.85 -41.03 15.79
CA PRO A 109 -25.84 -42.43 16.16
C PRO A 109 -26.68 -43.26 15.17
N ASN A 110 -26.12 -44.40 14.78
CA ASN A 110 -26.68 -45.37 13.86
C ASN A 110 -28.06 -45.90 14.35
N LYS A 111 -29.15 -45.33 13.84
CA LYS A 111 -30.55 -45.70 14.16
C LYS A 111 -31.06 -46.94 13.41
N GLN A 112 -30.23 -47.71 12.71
CA GLN A 112 -30.70 -48.83 11.87
C GLN A 112 -30.38 -50.23 12.38
N ARG A 113 -29.90 -50.40 13.62
CA ARG A 113 -29.74 -51.73 14.23
C ARG A 113 -30.76 -51.96 15.33
N LYS A 114 -32.03 -52.21 14.97
CA LYS A 114 -33.03 -52.98 15.76
C LYS A 114 -34.35 -53.10 14.99
N ALA A 115 -34.43 -54.10 14.15
CA ALA A 115 -35.68 -54.76 13.78
C ALA A 115 -35.30 -56.22 13.47
N ALA A 116 -35.37 -57.05 14.51
CA ALA A 116 -35.31 -58.51 14.48
C ALA A 116 -36.43 -59.00 15.39
#